data_AF-A0A7C6H3I7-F1
#
_entry.id   AF-A0A7C6H3I7-F1
#
_cell.length_a   1.000
_cell.length_b   1.000
_cell.length_c   1.000
_cell.angle_alpha   90.00
_cell.angle_beta   90.00
_cell.angle_gamma   90.00
#
_symmetry.space_group_name_H-M   'P 1'
#
loop_
_entity.id
_entity.type
_entity.pdbx_description
1 polymer ?
#
loop_
_entity_poly.entity_id
_entity_poly.type
_entity_poly.pdbx_seq_one_letter_code
_entity_poly.pdbx_strand_id
1 'polypeptide(L)'
;MYKCRVPEHGEMEAIRRFTGTHITGDEKYYEVRYCRQCNTYHLFVSMEATVSYGVNYFTFRIDLTDDEAREMLAVMSDDSDASKIEEYLDAFDQNNRARRVIIEDEREYWTARE
;
A
#
# COMPACT_ATOMS: atom_id res chain seq x y z
N MET A 1 9.52 -17.69 -1.70
CA MET A 1 9.25 -17.84 -3.16
C MET A 1 7.92 -17.19 -3.43
N TYR A 2 7.91 -15.98 -3.99
CA TYR A 2 6.70 -15.19 -4.24
C TYR A 2 5.96 -15.77 -5.45
N LYS A 3 4.83 -16.44 -5.19
CA LYS A 3 4.13 -17.28 -6.18
C LYS A 3 2.97 -16.58 -6.88
N CYS A 4 2.60 -15.37 -6.46
CA CYS A 4 1.38 -14.75 -6.96
C CYS A 4 1.62 -13.87 -8.18
N ARG A 5 1.15 -14.32 -9.34
CA ARG A 5 1.10 -13.55 -10.58
C ARG A 5 -0.14 -12.67 -10.60
N VAL A 6 -0.15 -11.72 -9.67
CA VAL A 6 -1.20 -10.71 -9.45
C VAL A 6 -1.78 -10.12 -10.75
N PRO A 7 -0.98 -9.71 -11.76
CA PRO A 7 -1.53 -9.13 -12.99
C PRO A 7 -2.42 -10.11 -13.79
N GLU A 8 -2.21 -11.41 -13.64
CA GLU A 8 -2.94 -12.46 -14.37
C GLU A 8 -4.20 -12.93 -13.61
N HIS A 9 -4.37 -12.55 -12.34
CA HIS A 9 -5.41 -13.09 -11.46
C HIS A 9 -6.65 -12.19 -11.32
N GLY A 10 -6.67 -11.04 -11.99
CA GLY A 10 -7.80 -10.09 -12.00
C GLY A 10 -7.90 -9.22 -10.73
N GLU A 11 -9.06 -8.60 -10.51
CA GLU A 11 -9.30 -7.77 -9.32
C GLU A 11 -9.27 -8.60 -8.04
N MET A 12 -8.43 -8.17 -7.09
CA MET A 12 -8.39 -8.74 -5.75
C MET A 12 -9.35 -8.03 -4.81
N GLU A 13 -9.99 -8.80 -3.95
CA GLU A 13 -10.89 -8.28 -2.92
C GLU A 13 -10.10 -7.49 -1.87
N ALA A 14 -10.45 -6.22 -1.69
CA ALA A 14 -9.92 -5.40 -0.60
C ALA A 14 -10.63 -5.78 0.70
N ILE A 15 -9.86 -6.34 1.63
CA ILE A 15 -10.35 -6.83 2.93
C ILE A 15 -10.40 -5.68 3.94
N ARG A 16 -9.35 -4.84 3.96
CA ARG A 16 -9.25 -3.67 4.83
C ARG A 16 -8.55 -2.52 4.12
N ARG A 17 -8.92 -1.31 4.52
CA ARG A 17 -8.39 -0.05 4.01
C ARG A 17 -8.05 0.86 5.18
N PHE A 18 -7.00 1.63 5.03
CA PHE A 18 -6.63 2.70 5.94
C PHE A 18 -6.02 3.85 5.15
N THR A 19 -6.41 5.07 5.48
CA THR A 19 -5.78 6.28 4.94
C THR A 19 -4.94 6.88 6.04
N GLY A 20 -3.63 6.89 5.83
CA GLY A 20 -2.67 7.62 6.66
C GLY A 20 -2.16 8.86 5.96
N THR A 21 -1.12 9.45 6.52
CA THR A 21 -0.49 10.69 6.06
C THR A 21 0.99 10.41 5.83
N HIS A 22 1.50 10.83 4.68
CA HIS A 22 2.93 10.79 4.40
C HIS A 22 3.66 11.96 5.11
N ILE A 23 4.99 11.88 5.22
CA ILE A 23 5.81 12.96 5.80
C ILE A 23 5.65 14.31 5.08
N THR A 24 5.19 14.31 3.82
CA THR A 24 4.91 15.52 3.04
C THR A 24 3.54 16.15 3.36
N GLY A 25 2.70 15.46 4.13
CA GLY A 25 1.33 15.88 4.44
C GLY A 25 0.27 15.37 3.46
N ASP A 26 0.67 14.69 2.38
CA ASP A 26 -0.27 14.07 1.43
C ASP A 26 -0.84 12.75 1.98
N GLU A 27 -2.02 12.35 1.50
CA GLU A 27 -2.65 11.10 1.89
C GLU A 27 -1.87 9.89 1.36
N LYS A 28 -1.65 8.91 2.23
CA LYS A 28 -1.05 7.62 1.91
C LYS A 28 -2.06 6.52 2.17
N TYR A 29 -2.47 5.82 1.11
CA TYR A 29 -3.50 4.80 1.18
C TYR A 29 -2.87 3.42 1.34
N TYR A 30 -3.40 2.66 2.30
CA TYR A 30 -3.01 1.29 2.60
C TYR A 30 -4.21 0.37 2.41
N GLU A 31 -4.04 -0.69 1.64
CA GLU A 31 -5.09 -1.69 1.44
C GLU A 31 -4.55 -3.10 1.59
N VAL A 32 -5.16 -3.88 2.48
CA VAL A 32 -4.91 -5.33 2.54
C VAL A 32 -5.88 -6.01 1.59
N ARG A 33 -5.33 -6.67 0.57
CA ARG A 33 -6.09 -7.41 -0.43
C ARG A 33 -5.79 -8.90 -0.33
N TYR A 34 -6.79 -9.73 -0.64
CA TYR A 34 -6.63 -11.19 -0.65
C TYR A 34 -6.78 -11.75 -2.05
N CYS A 35 -5.79 -12.53 -2.47
CA CYS A 35 -5.82 -13.27 -3.73
C CYS A 35 -6.33 -14.69 -3.51
N ARG A 36 -7.58 -14.97 -3.90
CA ARG A 36 -8.20 -16.29 -3.77
C ARG A 36 -7.47 -17.39 -4.58
N GLN A 37 -6.90 -17.04 -5.73
CA GLN A 37 -6.19 -18.00 -6.59
C GLN A 37 -4.85 -18.43 -5.99
N CYS A 38 -4.16 -17.51 -5.30
CA CYS A 38 -2.88 -17.77 -4.64
C CYS A 38 -3.01 -18.20 -3.18
N ASN A 39 -4.20 -18.00 -2.59
CA ASN A 39 -4.41 -18.06 -1.14
C ASN A 39 -3.36 -17.24 -0.38
N THR A 40 -3.22 -15.96 -0.73
CA THR A 40 -2.20 -15.06 -0.18
C THR A 40 -2.75 -13.66 0.00
N TYR A 41 -2.30 -12.99 1.05
CA TYR A 41 -2.58 -11.59 1.30
C TYR A 41 -1.48 -10.69 0.75
N HIS A 42 -1.88 -9.50 0.33
CA HIS A 42 -1.01 -8.48 -0.20
C HIS A 42 -1.34 -7.16 0.48
N LEU A 43 -0.32 -6.44 0.91
CA LEU A 43 -0.45 -5.03 1.25
C LEU A 43 -0.22 -4.22 -0.03
N PHE A 44 -1.20 -3.45 -0.44
CA PHE A 44 -1.09 -2.43 -1.47
C PHE A 44 -0.90 -1.09 -0.79
N VAL A 45 0.05 -0.33 -1.28
CA VAL A 45 0.28 1.06 -0.84
C VAL A 45 0.24 1.93 -2.08
N SER A 46 -0.51 3.02 -2.00
CA SER A 46 -0.58 4.02 -3.05
C SER A 46 -0.61 5.41 -2.46
N MET A 47 -0.02 6.36 -3.15
CA MET A 47 -0.02 7.75 -2.74
C MET A 47 0.18 8.63 -3.98
N GLU A 48 -0.48 9.77 -3.94
CA GLU A 48 -0.25 10.87 -4.86
C GLU A 48 0.48 11.97 -4.09
N ALA A 49 1.74 12.22 -4.45
CA ALA A 49 2.59 13.19 -3.79
C ALA A 49 2.74 14.44 -4.67
N THR A 50 2.42 15.61 -4.12
CA THR A 50 2.70 16.88 -4.81
C THR A 50 4.15 17.27 -4.57
N VAL A 51 4.97 17.29 -5.62
CA VAL A 51 6.35 17.77 -5.58
C VAL A 51 6.47 19.12 -6.27
N SER A 52 7.57 19.83 -6.07
CA SER A 52 7.76 21.22 -6.54
C SER A 52 7.65 21.42 -8.07
N TYR A 53 7.66 20.34 -8.85
CA TYR A 53 7.59 20.34 -10.31
C TYR A 53 6.41 19.53 -10.90
N GLY A 54 5.52 18.96 -10.08
CA GLY A 54 4.39 18.19 -10.57
C GLY A 54 3.72 17.32 -9.50
N VAL A 55 2.82 16.45 -9.94
CA VAL A 55 2.14 15.45 -9.10
C VAL A 55 2.69 14.07 -9.49
N ASN A 56 3.20 13.34 -8.50
CA ASN A 56 3.73 11.99 -8.67
C ASN A 56 2.82 10.98 -7.99
N TYR A 57 2.21 10.11 -8.78
CA TYR A 57 1.49 8.95 -8.27
C TYR A 57 2.41 7.74 -8.23
N PHE A 58 2.49 7.10 -7.06
CA PHE A 58 3.17 5.82 -6.90
C PHE A 58 2.22 4.79 -6.30
N THR A 59 2.36 3.54 -6.77
CA THR A 59 1.73 2.38 -6.13
C THR A 59 2.65 1.17 -6.17
N PHE A 60 2.69 0.43 -5.07
CA PHE A 60 3.40 -0.83 -4.97
C PHE A 60 2.63 -1.82 -4.12
N ARG A 61 3.02 -3.08 -4.19
CA ARG A 61 2.52 -4.14 -3.32
C ARG A 61 3.64 -4.84 -2.57
N ILE A 62 3.28 -5.43 -1.44
CA ILE A 62 4.13 -6.33 -0.66
C ILE A 62 3.32 -7.61 -0.41
N ASP A 63 3.89 -8.75 -0.77
CA ASP A 63 3.30 -10.05 -0.45
C ASP A 63 3.47 -10.32 1.03
N LEU A 64 2.38 -10.56 1.74
CA LEU A 64 2.37 -10.81 3.18
C LEU A 64 2.48 -12.31 3.45
N THR A 65 3.22 -12.66 4.49
CA THR A 65 3.10 -13.97 5.13
C THR A 65 1.78 -14.07 5.89
N ASP A 66 1.34 -15.28 6.22
CA ASP A 66 0.08 -15.49 6.94
C ASP A 66 0.07 -14.80 8.32
N ASP A 67 1.22 -14.76 9.01
CA ASP A 67 1.34 -14.10 10.31
C ASP A 67 1.33 -12.57 10.18
N GLU A 68 2.05 -12.01 9.19
CA GLU A 68 2.01 -10.57 8.88
C GLU A 68 0.60 -10.13 8.49
N ALA A 69 -0.10 -10.92 7.67
CA ALA A 69 -1.47 -10.64 7.28
C ALA A 69 -2.41 -10.66 8.49
N ARG A 70 -2.27 -11.65 9.38
CA ARG A 70 -3.08 -11.74 10.60
C ARG A 70 -2.85 -10.56 11.52
N GLU A 71 -1.59 -10.21 11.77
CA GLU A 71 -1.23 -9.07 12.62
C GLU A 71 -1.74 -7.75 12.03
N MET A 72 -1.49 -7.51 10.76
CA MET A 72 -1.90 -6.28 10.08
C MET A 72 -3.42 -6.12 10.05
N LEU A 73 -4.17 -7.20 9.78
CA LEU A 73 -5.64 -7.16 9.84
C LEU A 73 -6.16 -6.91 11.26
N ALA A 74 -5.47 -7.42 12.29
CA ALA A 74 -5.84 -7.16 13.68
C ALA A 74 -5.60 -5.69 14.05
N VAL A 75 -4.43 -5.14 13.69
CA VAL A 75 -4.09 -3.72 13.90
C VAL A 75 -5.08 -2.82 13.17
N MET A 76 -5.32 -3.06 11.88
CA MET A 76 -6.27 -2.26 11.08
C MET A 76 -7.74 -2.45 11.47
N SER A 77 -8.07 -3.40 12.35
CA SER A 77 -9.42 -3.57 12.89
C SER A 77 -9.59 -2.86 14.25
N ASP A 78 -8.51 -2.36 14.84
CA ASP A 78 -8.56 -1.59 16.08
C ASP A 78 -8.80 -0.11 15.78
N ASP A 79 -10.08 0.24 15.56
CA ASP A 79 -10.51 1.61 15.26
C ASP A 79 -10.34 2.59 16.45
N SER A 80 -9.75 2.17 17.57
CA SER A 80 -9.60 3.01 18.76
C SER A 80 -8.49 4.07 18.65
N ASP A 81 -7.50 3.85 17.78
CA ASP A 81 -6.30 4.69 17.70
C ASP A 81 -5.68 4.67 16.29
N ALA A 82 -6.14 5.60 15.43
CA ALA A 82 -5.64 5.71 14.06
C ALA A 82 -4.12 5.98 13.99
N SER A 83 -3.56 6.69 14.97
CA SER A 83 -2.12 6.99 15.01
C SER A 83 -1.28 5.73 15.21
N LYS A 84 -1.77 4.75 15.99
CA LYS A 84 -1.09 3.44 16.12
C LYS A 84 -1.17 2.61 14.86
N ILE A 85 -2.31 2.63 14.16
CA ILE A 85 -2.44 1.94 12.87
C ILE A 85 -1.44 2.53 11.88
N GLU A 86 -1.36 3.85 11.80
CA GLU A 86 -0.45 4.57 10.93
C GLU A 86 1.02 4.29 11.26
N GLU A 87 1.41 4.35 12.54
CA GLU A 87 2.77 4.04 12.99
C GLU A 87 3.17 2.61 12.62
N TYR A 88 2.30 1.64 12.86
CA TYR A 88 2.54 0.24 12.51
C TYR A 88 2.72 0.06 10.99
N LEU A 89 1.80 0.63 10.19
CA LEU A 89 1.81 0.48 8.74
C LEU A 89 3.02 1.16 8.09
N ASP A 90 3.40 2.35 8.57
CA ASP A 90 4.60 3.03 8.06
C ASP A 90 5.88 2.29 8.45
N ALA A 91 5.99 1.83 9.70
CA ALA A 91 7.11 0.99 10.14
C ALA A 91 7.20 -0.30 9.32
N PHE A 92 6.07 -0.98 9.07
CA PHE A 92 6.03 -2.17 8.24
C PHE A 92 6.49 -1.87 6.80
N ASP A 93 5.98 -0.78 6.21
CA ASP A 93 6.35 -0.36 4.87
C ASP A 93 7.86 -0.07 4.75
N GLN A 94 8.43 0.70 5.68
CA GLN A 94 9.85 1.03 5.68
C GLN A 94 10.75 -0.21 5.86
N ASN A 95 10.40 -1.08 6.81
CA ASN A 95 11.16 -2.30 7.09
C ASN A 95 11.10 -3.31 5.94
N ASN A 96 10.06 -3.26 5.11
CA ASN A 96 9.85 -4.19 3.99
C ASN A 96 10.12 -3.56 2.62
N ARG A 97 10.85 -2.43 2.56
CA ARG A 97 11.17 -1.74 1.30
C ARG A 97 11.79 -2.65 0.24
N ALA A 98 12.62 -3.61 0.64
CA ALA A 98 13.27 -4.56 -0.28
C ALA A 98 12.29 -5.60 -0.90
N ARG A 99 11.09 -5.76 -0.33
CA ARG A 99 10.05 -6.69 -0.80
C ARG A 99 8.99 -6.00 -1.67
N ARG A 100 9.08 -4.68 -1.85
CA ARG A 100 8.13 -3.91 -2.65
C ARG A 100 8.22 -4.35 -4.11
N VAL A 101 7.08 -4.70 -4.66
CA VAL A 101 6.88 -4.90 -6.09
C VAL A 101 6.17 -3.66 -6.60
N ILE A 102 6.90 -2.81 -7.31
CA ILE A 102 6.37 -1.57 -7.89
C ILE A 102 5.32 -1.94 -8.95
N ILE A 103 4.16 -1.28 -8.87
CA ILE A 103 3.07 -1.43 -9.84
C ILE A 103 3.09 -0.21 -10.78
N GLU A 104 3.16 0.99 -10.19
CA GLU A 104 3.36 2.26 -10.90
C GLU A 104 4.37 3.10 -10.07
N ASP A 105 5.42 3.59 -10.72
CA ASP A 105 6.48 4.37 -10.05
C ASP A 105 6.31 5.88 -10.30
N GLU A 106 5.78 6.27 -11.48
CA GLU A 106 5.61 7.66 -11.87
C GLU A 106 4.56 7.79 -12.99
N ARG A 107 3.51 8.58 -12.74
CA ARG A 107 2.75 9.28 -13.78
C ARG A 107 2.97 10.77 -13.60
N GLU A 108 3.93 11.34 -14.32
CA GLU A 108 4.16 12.78 -14.34
C GLU A 108 3.04 13.49 -15.11
N TYR A 109 2.23 14.31 -14.42
CA TYR A 109 1.36 15.28 -15.07
C TYR A 109 2.05 16.65 -15.12
N TRP A 110 2.57 17.02 -16.28
CA TRP A 110 3.07 18.38 -16.53
C TRP A 110 1.88 19.33 -16.62
N THR A 111 1.66 20.18 -15.62
CA THR A 111 0.82 21.37 -15.80
C THR A 111 1.50 22.24 -16.84
N ALA A 112 0.94 22.31 -18.05
CA ALA A 112 1.31 23.33 -19.02
C ALA A 112 1.19 24.68 -18.31
N ARG A 113 2.30 25.43 -18.24
CA ARG A 113 2.30 26.80 -17.72
C ARG A 113 1.29 27.60 -18.54
N GLU A 114 0.25 28.09 -17.89
CA GLU A 114 -0.51 29.25 -18.40
C GLU A 114 0.35 30.52 -18.31
#